data_AF-D7MGG6-F1
#
_entry.id   AF-D7MGG6-F1
#
_cell.length_a   1.000
_cell.length_b   1.000
_cell.length_c   1.000
_cell.angle_alpha   90.00
_cell.angle_beta   90.00
_cell.angle_gamma   90.00
#
_symmetry.space_group_name_H-M   'P 1'
#
loop_
_entity.id
_entity.type
_entity.pdbx_description
1 polymer ?
#
loop_
_entity_poly.entity_id
_entity_poly.type
_entity_poly.pdbx_seq_one_letter_code
_entity_poly.pdbx_strand_id
1 'polypeptide(L)'
;MNKNKGQKLVDVRTSYSKAIYSLQAGDINSAYAEVFGLGNLMLIIFLMQHTGPIISHMSNEIANEALNFICTLLPDYDFYGICVSWIQQGMSESDDGSTGPARGAVGKCLGYRGDFT
;
A
#
# COMPACT_ATOMS: atom_id res chain seq x y z
N MET A 1 30.57 -17.29 -7.86
CA MET A 1 29.42 -18.16 -7.54
C MET A 1 28.42 -17.36 -6.72
N ASN A 2 27.43 -16.73 -7.37
CA ASN A 2 26.53 -15.74 -6.75
C ASN A 2 25.37 -16.43 -6.00
N LYS A 3 25.64 -17.03 -4.84
CA LYS A 3 24.61 -17.65 -3.98
C LYS A 3 23.57 -16.65 -3.47
N ASN A 4 23.91 -15.37 -3.45
CA ASN A 4 23.09 -14.29 -2.85
C ASN A 4 21.87 -13.87 -3.69
N LYS A 5 21.94 -13.98 -5.02
CA LYS A 5 20.79 -13.63 -5.90
C LYS A 5 19.70 -14.70 -5.88
N GLY A 6 20.10 -15.97 -5.78
CA GLY A 6 19.17 -17.10 -5.73
C GLY A 6 18.36 -17.12 -4.42
N GLN A 7 19.01 -16.93 -3.28
CA GLN A 7 18.33 -16.89 -1.98
C GLN A 7 17.35 -15.72 -1.89
N LYS A 8 17.77 -14.51 -2.27
CA LYS A 8 16.88 -13.33 -2.26
C LYS A 8 15.62 -13.49 -3.12
N LEU A 9 15.72 -14.18 -4.26
CA LEU A 9 14.57 -14.47 -5.13
C LEU A 9 13.64 -15.54 -4.55
N VAL A 10 14.21 -16.56 -3.90
CA VAL A 10 13.42 -17.59 -3.19
C VAL A 10 12.69 -16.97 -2.00
N ASP A 11 13.33 -16.04 -1.29
CA ASP A 11 12.74 -15.31 -0.16
C ASP A 11 11.56 -14.45 -0.62
N VAL A 12 11.73 -13.67 -1.70
CA VAL A 12 10.65 -12.85 -2.29
C VAL A 12 9.46 -13.69 -2.72
N ARG A 13 9.69 -14.81 -3.42
CA ARG A 13 8.61 -15.70 -3.87
C ARG A 13 7.87 -16.33 -2.68
N THR A 14 8.61 -16.72 -1.65
CA THR A 14 8.03 -17.37 -0.47
C THR A 14 7.19 -16.39 0.34
N SER A 15 7.68 -15.17 0.58
CA SER A 15 6.93 -14.11 1.26
C SER A 15 5.71 -13.67 0.47
N TYR A 16 5.78 -13.58 -0.87
CA TYR A 16 4.60 -13.29 -1.67
C TYR A 16 3.53 -14.39 -1.55
N SER A 17 3.94 -15.66 -1.64
CA SER A 17 3.01 -16.77 -1.44
C SER A 17 2.37 -16.71 -0.05
N LYS A 18 3.15 -16.43 1.01
CA LYS A 18 2.62 -16.23 2.36
C LYS A 18 1.60 -15.10 2.42
N ALA A 19 1.91 -13.94 1.82
CA ALA A 19 0.99 -12.82 1.77
C ALA A 19 -0.32 -13.17 1.07
N ILE A 20 -0.28 -13.93 -0.03
CA ILE A 20 -1.48 -14.40 -0.73
C ILE A 20 -2.28 -15.39 0.13
N TYR A 21 -1.62 -16.28 0.87
CA TYR A 21 -2.32 -17.16 1.81
C TYR A 21 -3.00 -16.38 2.95
N SER A 22 -2.32 -15.38 3.52
CA SER A 22 -2.90 -14.49 4.54
C SER A 22 -4.09 -13.71 3.99
N LEU A 23 -3.97 -13.20 2.76
CA LEU A 23 -5.05 -12.49 2.07
C LEU A 23 -6.26 -13.41 1.84
N GLN A 24 -6.04 -14.65 1.41
CA GLN A 24 -7.10 -15.66 1.26
C GLN A 24 -7.75 -16.07 2.59
N ALA A 25 -6.98 -16.04 3.68
CA ALA A 25 -7.49 -16.25 5.03
C ALA A 25 -8.27 -15.03 5.58
N GLY A 26 -8.33 -13.92 4.84
CA GLY A 26 -8.98 -12.67 5.24
C GLY A 26 -8.11 -11.76 6.10
N ASP A 27 -6.84 -12.10 6.31
CA ASP A 27 -5.88 -11.28 7.05
C ASP A 27 -5.08 -10.37 6.11
N ILE A 28 -5.72 -9.27 5.73
CA ILE A 28 -5.16 -8.24 4.84
C ILE A 28 -3.95 -7.58 5.49
N ASN A 29 -4.00 -7.31 6.79
CA ASN A 29 -2.94 -6.59 7.49
C ASN A 29 -1.63 -7.38 7.51
N SER A 30 -1.69 -8.67 7.84
CA SER A 30 -0.50 -9.54 7.80
C SER A 30 0.03 -9.71 6.37
N ALA A 31 -0.85 -9.80 5.38
CA ALA A 31 -0.45 -9.92 3.97
C ALA A 31 0.36 -8.70 3.51
N TYR A 32 -0.13 -7.50 3.81
CA TYR A 32 0.55 -6.25 3.46
C TYR A 32 1.82 -6.04 4.28
N ALA A 33 1.81 -6.33 5.59
CA ALA A 33 3.00 -6.20 6.43
C ALA A 33 4.18 -7.06 5.94
N GLU A 34 3.91 -8.29 5.48
CA GLU A 34 4.92 -9.16 4.86
C GLU A 34 5.51 -8.54 3.58
N VAL A 35 4.66 -7.98 2.72
CA VAL A 35 5.09 -7.39 1.44
C VAL A 35 5.80 -6.05 1.63
N PHE A 36 5.34 -5.20 2.55
CA PHE A 36 6.03 -3.96 2.94
C PHE A 36 7.37 -4.24 3.62
N GLY A 37 7.44 -5.26 4.49
CA GLY A 37 8.67 -5.67 5.18
C GLY A 37 9.79 -6.12 4.24
N LEU A 38 9.46 -6.60 3.04
CA LEU A 38 10.45 -6.90 2.00
C LEU A 38 11.02 -5.67 1.30
N GLY A 39 10.33 -4.52 1.37
CA GLY A 39 10.73 -3.27 0.70
C GLY A 39 10.79 -3.35 -0.83
N ASN A 40 10.12 -4.32 -1.44
CA ASN A 40 10.13 -4.51 -2.89
C ASN A 40 8.94 -3.81 -3.54
N LEU A 41 9.20 -2.65 -4.17
CA LEU A 41 8.17 -1.81 -4.77
C LEU A 41 7.28 -2.57 -5.77
N MET A 42 7.86 -3.42 -6.63
CA MET A 42 7.06 -4.18 -7.61
C MET A 42 6.10 -5.16 -6.94
N LEU A 43 6.49 -5.75 -5.80
CA LEU A 43 5.65 -6.71 -5.09
C LEU A 43 4.46 -6.02 -4.42
N ILE A 44 4.71 -4.84 -3.85
CA ILE A 44 3.68 -3.97 -3.25
C ILE A 44 2.67 -3.57 -4.34
N ILE A 45 3.15 -3.07 -5.48
CA ILE A 45 2.29 -2.69 -6.62
C ILE A 45 1.46 -3.88 -7.09
N PHE A 46 2.08 -5.05 -7.24
CA PHE A 46 1.37 -6.24 -7.72
C PHE A 46 0.28 -6.70 -6.75
N LEU A 47 0.54 -6.65 -5.43
CA LEU A 47 -0.47 -6.96 -4.41
C LEU A 47 -1.61 -5.92 -4.42
N MET A 48 -1.28 -4.63 -4.54
CA MET A 48 -2.27 -3.54 -4.63
C MET A 48 -3.12 -3.64 -5.89
N GLN A 49 -2.53 -4.04 -7.03
CA GLN A 49 -3.27 -4.31 -8.26
C GLN A 49 -4.19 -5.53 -8.11
N HIS A 50 -3.74 -6.56 -7.40
CA HIS A 50 -4.51 -7.78 -7.20
C HIS A 50 -5.72 -7.57 -6.28
N THR A 51 -5.54 -6.83 -5.19
CA THR A 51 -6.58 -6.54 -4.20
C THR A 51 -7.50 -5.40 -4.60
N GLY A 52 -6.98 -4.44 -5.39
CA GLY A 52 -7.63 -3.17 -5.61
C GLY A 52 -7.60 -2.28 -4.34
N PRO A 53 -8.19 -1.09 -4.41
CA PRO A 53 -8.26 -0.19 -3.26
C PRO A 53 -9.15 -0.84 -2.18
N ILE A 54 -8.54 -1.21 -1.04
CA ILE A 54 -9.23 -1.81 0.11
C ILE A 54 -8.82 -1.15 1.44
N ILE A 55 -8.57 0.17 1.41
CA ILE A 55 -8.10 0.95 2.57
C ILE A 55 -9.02 0.76 3.78
N SER A 56 -10.33 0.63 3.56
CA SER A 56 -11.34 0.41 4.60
C SER A 56 -11.24 -0.89 5.36
N HIS A 57 -10.55 -1.87 4.78
CA HIS A 57 -10.33 -3.18 5.38
C HIS A 57 -8.93 -3.30 6.00
N MET A 58 -8.10 -2.27 5.88
CA MET A 58 -6.76 -2.22 6.43
C MET A 58 -6.76 -1.56 7.82
N SER A 59 -5.78 -1.92 8.63
CA SER A 59 -5.47 -1.16 9.84
C SER A 59 -4.91 0.21 9.48
N ASN A 60 -5.03 1.16 10.40
CA ASN A 60 -4.56 2.53 10.20
C ASN A 60 -3.07 2.63 9.84
N GLU A 61 -2.26 1.71 10.35
CA GLU A 61 -0.82 1.65 10.10
C GLU A 61 -0.55 1.23 8.65
N ILE A 62 -1.18 0.14 8.20
CA ILE A 62 -1.01 -0.40 6.85
C ILE A 62 -1.62 0.55 5.80
N ALA A 63 -2.79 1.14 6.09
CA ALA A 63 -3.41 2.14 5.25
C ALA A 63 -2.49 3.36 5.02
N ASN A 64 -1.81 3.83 6.07
CA ASN A 64 -0.84 4.92 5.98
C ASN A 64 0.37 4.53 5.14
N GLU A 65 0.95 3.34 5.35
CA GLU A 65 2.08 2.86 4.56
C GLU A 65 1.70 2.71 3.08
N ALA A 66 0.52 2.16 2.79
CA ALA A 66 -0.03 2.05 1.45
C ALA A 66 -0.21 3.40 0.78
N LEU A 67 -0.83 4.37 1.45
CA LEU A 67 -1.00 5.71 0.89
C LEU A 67 0.33 6.44 0.70
N ASN A 68 1.28 6.35 1.63
CA ASN A 68 2.61 6.93 1.46
C ASN A 68 3.37 6.30 0.28
N PHE A 69 3.24 4.99 0.10
CA PHE A 69 3.78 4.28 -1.05
C PHE A 69 3.17 4.78 -2.36
N ILE A 70 1.84 4.89 -2.41
CA ILE A 70 1.11 5.46 -3.54
C ILE A 70 1.53 6.90 -3.83
N CYS A 71 1.73 7.75 -2.80
CA CYS A 71 2.27 9.10 -2.98
C CYS A 71 3.66 9.09 -3.63
N THR A 72 4.49 8.12 -3.26
CA THR A 72 5.84 7.96 -3.83
C THR A 72 5.77 7.51 -5.29
N LEU A 73 4.72 6.78 -5.67
CA LEU A 73 4.48 6.25 -7.01
C LEU A 73 3.78 7.26 -7.95
N LEU A 74 3.19 8.34 -7.42
CA LEU A 74 2.53 9.40 -8.21
C LEU A 74 3.37 9.99 -9.37
N PRO A 75 4.70 10.16 -9.27
CA PRO A 75 5.51 10.67 -10.37
C PRO A 75 5.56 9.72 -11.58
N ASP A 76 5.27 8.43 -11.39
CA ASP A 76 5.30 7.43 -12.44
C ASP A 76 3.94 7.34 -13.16
N TYR A 77 3.88 7.89 -14.37
CA TYR A 77 2.66 7.93 -15.19
C TYR A 77 2.03 6.56 -15.45
N ASP A 78 2.82 5.49 -15.50
CA ASP A 78 2.34 4.12 -15.73
C ASP A 78 1.44 3.61 -14.59
N PHE A 79 1.58 4.16 -13.39
CA PHE A 79 0.83 3.75 -12.20
C PHE A 79 -0.20 4.77 -11.75
N TYR A 80 -0.42 5.83 -12.53
CA TYR A 80 -1.36 6.89 -12.15
C TYR A 80 -2.78 6.37 -11.89
N GLY A 81 -3.24 5.38 -12.66
CA GLY A 81 -4.56 4.76 -12.48
C GLY A 81 -4.72 4.05 -11.13
N ILE A 82 -3.69 3.35 -10.66
CA ILE A 82 -3.73 2.75 -9.33
C ILE A 82 -3.60 3.83 -8.25
N CYS A 83 -2.73 4.83 -8.45
CA CYS A 83 -2.57 5.90 -7.47
C CYS A 83 -3.88 6.67 -7.22
N VAL A 84 -4.59 7.06 -8.28
CA VAL A 84 -5.86 7.79 -8.16
C VAL A 84 -6.93 6.97 -7.45
N SER A 85 -7.08 5.69 -7.79
CA SER A 85 -8.13 4.84 -7.19
C SER A 85 -7.91 4.63 -5.69
N TRP A 86 -6.67 4.48 -5.25
CA TRP A 86 -6.31 4.38 -3.84
C TRP A 86 -6.49 5.68 -3.07
N ILE A 87 -6.05 6.81 -3.63
CA ILE A 87 -6.23 8.13 -3.00
C ILE A 87 -7.73 8.47 -2.87
N GLN A 88 -8.52 8.23 -3.91
CA GLN A 88 -9.96 8.49 -3.90
C GLN A 88 -10.71 7.68 -2.84
N GLN A 89 -10.35 6.41 -2.66
CA GLN A 89 -10.96 5.60 -1.61
C GLN A 89 -10.61 6.13 -0.22
N GLY A 90 -9.33 6.48 0.02
CA GLY A 90 -8.91 7.06 1.29
C GLY A 90 -9.63 8.37 1.63
N MET A 91 -9.94 9.19 0.62
CA MET A 91 -10.76 10.39 0.79
C MET A 91 -12.21 10.06 1.16
N SER A 92 -12.80 9.03 0.53
CA SER A 92 -14.21 8.68 0.74
C SER A 92 -14.48 8.11 2.14
N GLU A 93 -13.50 7.44 2.75
CA GLU A 93 -13.60 7.03 4.16
C GLU A 93 -13.47 8.20 5.15
N SER A 94 -13.02 9.37 4.71
CA SER A 94 -12.74 10.50 5.59
C SER A 94 -13.97 11.37 5.92
N ASP A 95 -15.08 11.17 5.22
CA ASP A 95 -16.29 12.02 5.32
C ASP A 95 -17.17 11.71 6.54
N ASP A 96 -16.82 10.71 7.36
CA ASP A 96 -17.57 10.36 8.57
C ASP A 96 -17.19 11.19 9.81
N GLY A 97 -16.27 12.16 9.68
CA GLY A 97 -15.84 13.03 10.77
C GLY A 97 -14.90 12.36 11.78
N SER A 98 -14.50 11.11 11.55
CA SER A 98 -13.43 10.48 12.30
C SER A 98 -12.07 10.93 11.74
N THR A 99 -11.12 11.23 12.62
CA THR A 99 -9.76 11.61 12.25
C THR A 99 -9.02 10.37 11.70
N GLY A 100 -9.36 9.98 10.48
CA GLY A 100 -8.78 8.82 9.82
C GLY A 100 -7.35 9.08 9.35
N PRO A 101 -6.48 8.05 9.34
CA PRO A 101 -5.08 8.13 8.91
C PRO A 101 -4.92 8.65 7.47
N ALA A 102 -5.94 8.46 6.62
CA ALA A 102 -5.92 8.81 5.21
C ALA A 102 -5.76 10.32 4.94
N ARG A 103 -6.27 11.21 5.80
CA ARG A 103 -6.21 12.67 5.55
C ARG A 103 -4.78 13.20 5.48
N GLY A 104 -3.88 12.69 6.33
CA GLY A 104 -2.50 13.15 6.39
C GLY A 104 -1.67 12.70 5.18
N ALA A 105 -1.81 11.43 4.79
CA ALA A 105 -1.10 10.88 3.63
C ALA A 105 -1.66 11.43 2.31
N VAL A 106 -3.00 11.51 2.17
CA VAL A 106 -3.65 12.10 0.99
C VAL A 106 -3.34 13.59 0.85
N GLY A 107 -3.34 14.35 1.96
CA GLY A 107 -2.96 15.76 1.96
C GLY A 107 -1.52 15.98 1.46
N LYS A 108 -0.59 15.11 1.87
CA LYS A 108 0.80 15.10 1.35
C LYS A 108 0.85 14.77 -0.14
N CYS A 109 0.13 13.73 -0.59
CA CYS A 109 0.03 13.31 -2.00
C CYS A 109 -0.43 14.46 -2.92
N LEU A 110 -1.47 15.19 -2.52
CA LEU A 110 -2.09 16.23 -3.36
C LEU A 110 -1.40 17.59 -3.26
N GLY A 111 -0.28 17.69 -2.52
CA GLY A 111 0.41 18.96 -2.28
C GLY A 111 -0.43 19.97 -1.50
N TYR A 112 -1.52 19.53 -0.84
CA TYR A 112 -2.28 20.36 0.09
C TYR A 112 -1.45 20.56 1.35
N ARG A 113 -0.58 21.58 1.32
CA ARG A 113 -0.12 22.28 2.52
C ARG A 113 -1.30 23.13 3.01
N GLY A 114 -2.39 22.48 3.42
CA GLY A 114 -3.48 23.14 4.11
C GLY A 114 -3.03 23.38 5.54
N ASP A 115 -2.68 24.63 5.85
CA ASP A 115 -2.56 25.10 7.23
C ASP A 115 -3.88 24.80 7.96
N PHE A 116 -3.88 23.77 8.80
CA PHE A 116 -4.90 23.60 9.83
C PHE A 116 -4.43 24.41 11.05
N THR A 117 -4.66 25.71 11.01
CA THR A 117 -4.79 26.55 12.22
C THR A 117 -6.18 26.41 12.80
#